data_AF-T0GWF0-F1
#
_entry.id   AF-T0GWF0-F1
#
_cell.length_a   1.000
_cell.length_b   1.000
_cell.length_c   1.000
_cell.angle_alpha   90.00
_cell.angle_beta   90.00
_cell.angle_gamma   90.00
#
_symmetry.space_group_name_H-M   'P 1'
#
loop_
_entity.id
_entity.type
_entity.pdbx_description
1 polymer ?
#
loop_
_entity_poly.entity_id
_entity_poly.type
_entity_poly.pdbx_seq_one_letter_code
_entity_poly.pdbx_strand_id
1 'polypeptide(L)'
;MTRIELQSRETQPDHQHVWDMLERERQRPNSNIFRAIANLPDVLDRFIPMANAIRDAGGLDAELRELVIIMTCLTIGSSYEEGRHWNIAVRMGVPKDKLAAIWGFEHSSHFDEREKAVLRLARQTARAPAQVSEDVWRDVERHLGSGPALAVLFTVGWYKMTACVTGPLDLDDEPGFTRL
;
A
#
# COMPACT_ATOMS: atom_id res chain seq x y z
N MET A 1 -13.62 -1.49 -16.56
CA MET A 1 -14.04 -0.10 -16.93
C MET A 1 -14.51 0.53 -15.64
N THR A 2 -13.71 1.47 -15.16
CA THR A 2 -13.90 2.17 -13.88
C THR A 2 -15.34 2.67 -13.71
N ARG A 3 -15.94 2.38 -12.54
CA ARG A 3 -17.37 2.60 -12.24
C ARG A 3 -17.72 4.02 -11.77
N ILE A 4 -16.76 4.93 -11.76
CA ILE A 4 -16.94 6.34 -11.39
C ILE A 4 -16.18 7.23 -12.38
N GLU A 5 -16.66 8.46 -12.56
CA GLU A 5 -15.92 9.47 -13.31
C GLU A 5 -14.62 9.83 -12.59
N LEU A 6 -13.50 9.75 -13.31
CA LEU A 6 -12.19 10.14 -12.83
C LEU A 6 -11.97 11.63 -13.04
N GLN A 7 -12.00 12.39 -11.94
CA GLN A 7 -11.89 13.84 -11.98
C GLN A 7 -10.51 14.29 -12.50
N SER A 8 -10.45 15.53 -12.96
CA SER A 8 -9.22 16.24 -13.28
C SER A 8 -9.27 17.65 -12.72
N ARG A 9 -8.13 18.34 -12.76
CA ARG A 9 -8.04 19.73 -12.34
C ARG A 9 -9.01 20.62 -13.10
N GLU A 10 -9.19 20.37 -14.40
CA GLU A 10 -10.05 21.13 -15.29
C GLU A 10 -11.54 20.91 -15.00
N THR A 11 -11.92 19.73 -14.51
CA THR A 11 -13.32 19.43 -14.15
C THR A 11 -13.71 19.98 -12.78
N GLN A 12 -12.77 20.54 -12.01
CA GLN A 12 -12.99 21.01 -10.63
C GLN A 12 -12.41 22.41 -10.35
N PRO A 13 -12.97 23.48 -10.97
CA PRO A 13 -12.47 24.85 -10.80
C PRO A 13 -12.56 25.38 -9.36
N ASP A 14 -13.47 24.87 -8.53
CA ASP A 14 -13.65 25.34 -7.15
C ASP A 14 -12.70 24.66 -6.14
N HIS A 15 -11.99 23.60 -6.56
CA HIS A 15 -11.14 22.79 -5.68
C HIS A 15 -9.66 22.80 -6.08
N GLN A 16 -9.20 23.89 -6.72
CA GLN A 16 -7.82 24.00 -7.23
C GLN A 16 -6.75 23.78 -6.15
N HIS A 17 -7.01 24.18 -4.91
CA HIS A 17 -6.08 23.98 -3.79
C HIS A 17 -5.79 22.49 -3.50
N VAL A 18 -6.78 21.61 -3.68
CA VAL A 18 -6.61 20.15 -3.51
C VAL A 18 -5.73 19.59 -4.62
N TRP A 19 -5.92 20.06 -5.84
CA TRP A 19 -5.08 19.69 -6.99
C TRP A 19 -3.65 20.22 -6.87
N ASP A 20 -3.48 21.45 -6.39
CA ASP A 20 -2.15 22.02 -6.09
C ASP A 20 -1.41 21.17 -5.04
N MET A 21 -2.11 20.72 -4.00
CA MET A 21 -1.55 19.78 -3.03
C MET A 21 -1.20 18.44 -3.68
N LEU A 22 -2.13 17.82 -4.41
CA LEU A 22 -1.92 16.51 -5.03
C LEU A 22 -0.71 16.52 -6.00
N GLU A 23 -0.60 17.54 -6.85
CA GLU A 23 0.48 17.67 -7.84
C GLU A 23 1.83 18.02 -7.20
N ARG A 24 1.84 18.62 -6.01
CA ARG A 24 3.07 18.84 -5.22
C ARG A 24 3.54 17.55 -4.55
N GLU A 25 2.61 16.75 -4.01
CA GLU A 25 2.90 15.61 -3.16
C GLU A 25 3.03 14.28 -3.92
N ARG A 26 2.54 14.20 -5.16
CA ARG A 26 2.49 12.99 -5.98
C ARG A 26 3.01 13.26 -7.39
N GLN A 27 3.52 12.20 -8.02
CA GLN A 27 4.02 12.29 -9.39
C GLN A 27 2.88 12.54 -10.38
N ARG A 28 3.21 13.20 -11.49
CA ARG A 28 2.31 13.37 -12.65
C ARG A 28 2.63 12.32 -13.72
N PRO A 29 1.62 11.80 -14.45
CA PRO A 29 0.18 12.06 -14.26
C PRO A 29 -0.34 11.47 -12.94
N ASN A 30 -1.37 12.07 -12.37
CA ASN A 30 -1.92 11.59 -11.09
C ASN A 30 -2.56 10.21 -11.24
N SER A 31 -2.28 9.31 -10.30
CA SER A 31 -2.88 7.97 -10.29
C SER A 31 -4.41 8.03 -10.21
N ASN A 32 -5.06 7.06 -10.84
CA ASN A 32 -6.52 6.96 -10.94
C ASN A 32 -7.19 6.90 -9.56
N ILE A 33 -6.54 6.36 -8.53
CA ILE A 33 -7.07 6.36 -7.15
C ILE A 33 -7.29 7.79 -6.64
N PHE A 34 -6.34 8.71 -6.86
CA PHE A 34 -6.49 10.10 -6.43
C PHE A 34 -7.57 10.82 -7.24
N ARG A 35 -7.65 10.53 -8.54
CA ARG A 35 -8.69 11.08 -9.43
C ARG A 35 -10.09 10.57 -9.09
N ALA A 36 -10.21 9.33 -8.61
CA ALA A 36 -11.45 8.78 -8.11
C ALA A 36 -11.86 9.43 -6.78
N ILE A 37 -10.92 9.56 -5.83
CA ILE A 37 -11.17 10.19 -4.52
C ILE A 37 -11.45 11.69 -4.66
N ALA A 38 -10.96 12.36 -5.71
CA ALA A 38 -11.27 13.76 -5.99
C ALA A 38 -12.77 14.03 -6.20
N ASN A 39 -13.63 13.02 -6.40
CA ASN A 39 -15.09 13.19 -6.28
C ASN A 39 -15.53 13.61 -4.85
N LEU A 40 -14.66 13.46 -3.86
CA LEU A 40 -14.79 13.90 -2.47
C LEU A 40 -13.56 14.77 -2.12
N PRO A 41 -13.49 16.04 -2.57
CA PRO A 41 -12.30 16.87 -2.46
C PRO A 41 -11.84 17.06 -0.99
N ASP A 42 -12.78 17.24 -0.06
CA ASP A 42 -12.48 17.35 1.38
C ASP A 42 -11.83 16.07 1.95
N VAL A 43 -12.19 14.90 1.40
CA VAL A 43 -11.55 13.63 1.76
C VAL A 43 -10.16 13.57 1.14
N LEU A 44 -10.00 13.94 -0.13
CA LEU A 44 -8.69 13.92 -0.81
C LEU A 44 -7.67 14.82 -0.09
N ASP A 45 -8.10 16.00 0.38
CA ASP A 45 -7.30 16.95 1.16
C ASP A 45 -6.68 16.31 2.42
N ARG A 46 -7.37 15.34 3.03
CA ARG A 46 -6.88 14.62 4.23
C ARG A 46 -6.27 13.26 3.92
N PHE A 47 -6.66 12.66 2.81
CA PHE A 47 -6.15 11.38 2.35
C PHE A 47 -4.65 11.44 2.07
N ILE A 48 -4.17 12.48 1.39
CA ILE A 48 -2.75 12.61 1.02
C ILE A 48 -1.85 12.81 2.26
N PRO A 49 -2.15 13.74 3.20
CA PRO A 49 -1.41 13.85 4.44
C PRO A 49 -1.43 12.57 5.28
N MET A 50 -2.57 11.88 5.37
CA MET A 50 -2.65 10.61 6.10
C MET A 50 -1.79 9.53 5.45
N ALA A 51 -1.81 9.42 4.12
CA ALA A 51 -0.96 8.50 3.36
C ALA A 51 0.53 8.78 3.62
N ASN A 52 0.93 10.06 3.63
CA ASN A 52 2.30 10.46 3.96
C ASN A 52 2.66 10.06 5.41
N ALA A 53 1.77 10.35 6.37
CA ALA A 53 2.01 10.03 7.78
C ALA A 53 2.17 8.51 8.01
N ILE A 54 1.33 7.67 7.40
CA ILE A 54 1.44 6.20 7.50
C ILE A 54 2.71 5.71 6.83
N ARG A 55 3.05 6.25 5.65
CA ARG A 55 4.27 5.91 4.95
C ARG A 55 5.50 6.18 5.82
N ASP A 56 5.53 7.32 6.51
CA ASP A 56 6.68 7.75 7.29
C ASP A 56 6.61 7.30 8.78
N ALA A 57 5.59 6.49 9.13
CA ALA A 57 5.28 6.13 10.52
C ALA A 57 6.27 5.13 11.14
N GLY A 58 6.52 5.35 12.43
CA GLY A 58 7.07 4.32 13.33
C GLY A 58 8.49 3.84 13.00
N GLY A 59 9.20 4.48 12.07
CA GLY A 59 10.55 4.05 11.67
C GLY A 59 10.58 2.71 10.92
N LEU A 60 9.47 2.30 10.31
CA LEU A 60 9.46 1.11 9.45
C LEU A 60 10.32 1.37 8.21
N ASP A 61 11.31 0.51 8.01
CA ASP A 61 12.15 0.49 6.82
C ASP A 61 11.29 0.47 5.55
N ALA A 62 11.68 1.29 4.57
CA ALA A 62 10.98 1.41 3.32
C ALA A 62 10.88 0.06 2.57
N GLU A 63 11.95 -0.75 2.55
CA GLU A 63 11.92 -2.06 1.87
C GLU A 63 10.93 -3.01 2.56
N LEU A 64 11.02 -3.13 3.89
CA LEU A 64 10.03 -3.88 4.68
C LEU A 64 8.60 -3.39 4.45
N ARG A 65 8.39 -2.08 4.37
CA ARG A 65 7.07 -1.50 4.11
C ARG A 65 6.54 -1.98 2.76
N GLU A 66 7.34 -1.95 1.69
CA GLU A 66 6.90 -2.47 0.38
C GLU A 66 6.58 -3.98 0.44
N LEU A 67 7.35 -4.79 1.17
CA LEU A 67 7.04 -6.21 1.38
C LEU A 67 5.70 -6.41 2.12
N VAL A 68 5.41 -5.60 3.15
CA VAL A 68 4.12 -5.61 3.86
C VAL A 68 2.98 -5.28 2.91
N ILE A 69 3.16 -4.26 2.06
CA ILE A 69 2.14 -3.81 1.12
C ILE A 69 1.84 -4.90 0.09
N ILE A 70 2.88 -5.47 -0.54
CA ILE A 70 2.73 -6.54 -1.52
C ILE A 70 2.06 -7.76 -0.88
N MET A 71 2.51 -8.20 0.30
CA MET A 71 1.87 -9.31 1.04
C MET A 71 0.40 -9.03 1.35
N THR A 72 0.07 -7.80 1.77
CA THR A 72 -1.30 -7.38 2.05
C THR A 72 -2.15 -7.48 0.79
N CYS A 73 -1.69 -6.90 -0.32
CA CYS A 73 -2.40 -6.89 -1.59
C CYS A 73 -2.64 -8.30 -2.12
N LEU A 74 -1.62 -9.17 -2.07
CA LEU A 74 -1.76 -10.58 -2.44
C LEU A 74 -2.76 -11.32 -1.54
N THR A 75 -2.77 -11.03 -0.24
CA THR A 75 -3.67 -11.69 0.72
C THR A 75 -5.13 -11.30 0.50
N ILE A 76 -5.41 -10.05 0.11
CA ILE A 76 -6.77 -9.55 -0.11
C ILE A 76 -7.20 -9.57 -1.58
N GLY A 77 -6.32 -9.98 -2.50
CA GLY A 77 -6.60 -10.02 -3.94
C GLY A 77 -6.67 -8.65 -4.62
N SER A 78 -5.96 -7.64 -4.11
CA SER A 78 -5.92 -6.29 -4.70
C SER A 78 -4.83 -6.19 -5.75
N SER A 79 -5.19 -6.25 -7.04
CA SER A 79 -4.22 -6.14 -8.15
C SER A 79 -3.77 -4.71 -8.42
N TYR A 80 -4.65 -3.72 -8.25
CA TYR A 80 -4.36 -2.30 -8.52
C TYR A 80 -3.16 -1.81 -7.71
N GLU A 81 -3.10 -2.11 -6.41
CA GLU A 81 -1.98 -1.65 -5.58
C GLU A 81 -0.75 -2.56 -5.72
N GLU A 82 -0.94 -3.87 -5.90
CA GLU A 82 0.16 -4.85 -5.96
C GLU A 82 1.18 -4.50 -7.04
N GLY A 83 0.74 -4.23 -8.26
CA GLY A 83 1.67 -3.96 -9.36
C GLY A 83 2.48 -2.67 -9.16
N ARG A 84 1.84 -1.63 -8.61
CA ARG A 84 2.51 -0.34 -8.32
C ARG A 84 3.58 -0.53 -7.24
N HIS A 85 3.25 -1.25 -6.18
CA HIS A 85 4.17 -1.52 -5.09
C HIS A 85 5.27 -2.52 -5.45
N TRP A 86 4.99 -3.48 -6.34
CA TRP A 86 6.02 -4.28 -6.99
C TRP A 86 7.04 -3.40 -7.71
N ASN A 87 6.58 -2.47 -8.55
CA ASN A 87 7.47 -1.58 -9.29
C ASN A 87 8.30 -0.67 -8.37
N ILE A 88 7.71 -0.20 -7.27
CA ILE A 88 8.43 0.60 -6.25
C ILE A 88 9.52 -0.25 -5.61
N ALA A 89 9.20 -1.46 -5.13
CA ALA A 89 10.18 -2.37 -4.52
C ALA A 89 11.34 -2.70 -5.48
N VAL A 90 11.05 -3.02 -6.75
CA VAL A 90 12.08 -3.28 -7.77
C VAL A 90 12.99 -2.07 -7.97
N ARG A 91 12.41 -0.85 -8.04
CA ARG A 91 13.20 0.39 -8.21
C ARG A 91 14.04 0.74 -6.97
N MET A 92 13.62 0.29 -5.79
CA MET A 92 14.41 0.38 -4.56
C MET A 92 15.55 -0.62 -4.50
N GLY A 93 15.60 -1.59 -5.42
CA GLY A 93 16.65 -2.60 -5.49
C GLY A 93 16.24 -3.96 -4.92
N VAL A 94 14.99 -4.16 -4.51
CA VAL A 94 14.52 -5.47 -4.05
C VAL A 94 14.53 -6.44 -5.23
N PRO A 95 15.23 -7.59 -5.12
CA PRO A 95 15.32 -8.56 -6.22
C PRO A 95 13.95 -9.12 -6.63
N LYS A 96 13.71 -9.24 -7.95
CA LYS A 96 12.44 -9.74 -8.49
C LYS A 96 12.15 -11.19 -8.10
N ASP A 97 13.17 -12.03 -8.00
CA ASP A 97 13.08 -13.42 -7.53
C ASP A 97 12.63 -13.49 -6.06
N LYS A 98 13.15 -12.60 -5.20
CA LYS A 98 12.67 -12.44 -3.83
C LYS A 98 11.20 -12.06 -3.79
N LEU A 99 10.78 -11.02 -4.54
CA LEU A 99 9.38 -10.62 -4.60
C LEU A 99 8.46 -11.73 -5.16
N ALA A 100 8.91 -12.46 -6.18
CA ALA A 100 8.17 -13.60 -6.73
C ALA A 100 7.99 -14.72 -5.70
N ALA A 101 8.96 -14.91 -4.80
CA ALA A 101 8.90 -15.90 -3.72
C ALA A 101 8.06 -15.46 -2.51
N ILE A 102 7.53 -14.23 -2.48
CA ILE A 102 6.90 -13.64 -1.28
C ILE A 102 5.71 -14.45 -0.77
N TRP A 103 4.93 -15.11 -1.63
CA TRP A 103 3.82 -15.94 -1.17
C TRP A 103 4.30 -17.18 -0.39
N GLY A 104 5.46 -17.73 -0.76
CA GLY A 104 6.09 -18.87 -0.11
C GLY A 104 7.12 -18.49 0.96
N PHE A 105 7.08 -17.25 1.48
CA PHE A 105 8.16 -16.67 2.29
C PHE A 105 8.66 -17.54 3.45
N GLU A 106 7.78 -18.30 4.12
CA GLU A 106 8.15 -19.17 5.26
C GLU A 106 9.23 -20.20 4.91
N HIS A 107 9.20 -20.71 3.67
CA HIS A 107 10.11 -21.77 3.20
C HIS A 107 11.18 -21.24 2.24
N SER A 108 11.18 -19.94 1.97
CA SER A 108 12.09 -19.31 1.02
C SER A 108 13.35 -18.83 1.73
N SER A 109 14.51 -19.12 1.16
CA SER A 109 15.80 -18.61 1.61
C SER A 109 16.04 -17.14 1.23
N HIS A 110 15.14 -16.52 0.45
CA HIS A 110 15.25 -15.11 0.07
C HIS A 110 14.88 -14.15 1.21
N PHE A 111 14.21 -14.64 2.26
CA PHE A 111 13.75 -13.83 3.39
C PHE A 111 14.49 -14.21 4.67
N ASP A 112 14.98 -13.20 5.39
CA ASP A 112 15.52 -13.40 6.73
C ASP A 112 14.40 -13.54 7.78
N GLU A 113 14.74 -13.86 9.02
CA GLU A 113 13.74 -14.06 10.07
C GLU A 113 12.96 -12.78 10.43
N ARG A 114 13.58 -11.60 10.30
CA ARG A 114 12.92 -10.30 10.52
C ARG A 114 11.84 -10.08 9.45
N GLU A 115 12.15 -10.36 8.20
CA GLU A 115 11.22 -10.25 7.08
C GLU A 115 10.08 -11.27 7.19
N LYS A 116 10.40 -12.53 7.53
CA LYS A 116 9.36 -13.55 7.72
C LYS A 116 8.41 -13.19 8.85
N ALA A 117 8.91 -12.67 9.97
CA ALA A 117 8.07 -12.18 11.08
C ALA A 117 7.07 -11.12 10.60
N VAL A 118 7.57 -10.11 9.87
CA VAL A 118 6.76 -9.01 9.33
C VAL A 118 5.73 -9.52 8.32
N LEU A 119 6.13 -10.43 7.43
CA LEU A 119 5.23 -11.03 6.43
C LEU A 119 4.15 -11.90 7.06
N ARG A 120 4.44 -12.63 8.15
CA ARG A 120 3.43 -13.36 8.95
C ARG A 120 2.40 -12.39 9.50
N LEU A 121 2.85 -11.33 10.17
CA LEU A 121 1.95 -10.33 10.74
C LEU A 121 1.10 -9.64 9.66
N ALA A 122 1.70 -9.27 8.53
CA ALA A 122 0.99 -8.66 7.40
C ALA A 122 -0.09 -9.60 6.86
N ARG A 123 0.25 -10.84 6.56
CA ARG A 123 -0.67 -11.86 6.04
C ARG A 123 -1.82 -12.16 7.00
N GLN A 124 -1.53 -12.33 8.29
CA GLN A 124 -2.55 -12.68 9.29
C GLN A 124 -3.51 -11.51 9.55
N THR A 125 -2.98 -10.28 9.63
CA THR A 125 -3.77 -9.06 9.78
C THR A 125 -4.64 -8.76 8.54
N ALA A 126 -4.13 -9.07 7.35
CA ALA A 126 -4.82 -8.81 6.08
C ALA A 126 -6.10 -9.67 5.91
N ARG A 127 -6.15 -10.85 6.52
CA ARG A 127 -7.33 -11.75 6.48
C ARG A 127 -8.59 -11.13 7.08
N ALA A 128 -9.72 -11.76 6.79
CA ALA A 128 -11.02 -11.45 7.35
C ALA A 128 -11.62 -12.72 8.00
N PRO A 129 -11.79 -12.77 9.34
CA PRO A 129 -11.39 -11.74 10.30
C PRO A 129 -9.86 -11.59 10.42
N ALA A 130 -9.41 -10.42 10.87
CA ALA A 130 -8.01 -10.22 11.24
C ALA A 130 -7.76 -10.96 12.57
N GLN A 131 -6.88 -11.95 12.56
CA GLN A 131 -6.55 -12.77 13.72
C GLN A 131 -5.03 -12.98 13.76
N VAL A 132 -4.40 -12.47 14.81
CA VAL A 132 -2.96 -12.54 15.05
C VAL A 132 -2.75 -13.18 16.42
N SER A 133 -1.91 -14.21 16.50
CA SER A 133 -1.55 -14.82 17.80
C SER A 133 -0.54 -13.95 18.56
N GLU A 134 -0.48 -14.12 19.88
CA GLU A 134 0.53 -13.45 20.72
C GLU A 134 1.95 -13.76 20.22
N ASP A 135 2.21 -14.99 19.80
CA ASP A 135 3.52 -15.40 19.29
C ASP A 135 3.94 -14.61 18.05
N VAL A 136 3.01 -14.37 17.11
CA VAL A 136 3.28 -13.59 15.89
C VAL A 136 3.52 -12.13 16.22
N TRP A 137 2.72 -11.57 17.14
CA TRP A 137 2.94 -10.20 17.62
C TRP A 137 4.30 -10.04 18.30
N ARG A 138 4.62 -10.94 19.24
CA ARG A 138 5.90 -10.90 19.98
C ARG A 138 7.09 -11.12 19.08
N ASP A 139 6.96 -11.92 18.03
CA ASP A 139 8.06 -12.12 17.09
C ASP A 139 8.41 -10.84 16.32
N VAL A 140 7.41 -10.14 15.78
CA VAL A 140 7.64 -8.84 15.13
C VAL A 140 8.15 -7.81 16.13
N GLU A 141 7.60 -7.76 17.33
CA GLU A 141 8.05 -6.83 18.37
C GLU A 141 9.52 -7.08 18.77
N ARG A 142 9.98 -8.33 18.84
CA ARG A 142 11.40 -8.63 19.10
C ARG A 142 12.32 -8.12 17.99
N HIS A 143 11.89 -8.20 16.73
CA HIS A 143 12.71 -7.79 15.59
C HIS A 143 12.67 -6.28 15.31
N LEU A 144 11.54 -5.62 15.58
CA LEU A 144 11.32 -4.22 15.20
C LEU A 144 11.13 -3.27 16.38
N GLY A 145 10.70 -3.76 17.54
CA GLY A 145 10.12 -2.95 18.61
C GLY A 145 8.66 -2.55 18.31
N SER A 146 7.97 -2.03 19.32
CA SER A 146 6.52 -1.80 19.25
C SER A 146 6.11 -0.70 18.26
N GLY A 147 6.97 0.31 18.03
CA GLY A 147 6.70 1.41 17.10
C GLY A 147 6.58 0.96 15.65
N PRO A 148 7.63 0.39 15.03
CA PRO A 148 7.53 -0.10 13.66
C PRO A 148 6.59 -1.31 13.53
N ALA A 149 6.42 -2.14 14.58
CA ALA A 149 5.42 -3.20 14.58
C ALA A 149 3.99 -2.65 14.43
N LEU A 150 3.66 -1.54 15.11
CA LEU A 150 2.39 -0.84 14.93
C LEU A 150 2.28 -0.21 13.53
N ALA A 151 3.38 0.31 12.98
CA ALA A 151 3.40 0.84 11.61
C ALA A 151 3.07 -0.24 10.55
N VAL A 152 3.46 -1.51 10.77
CA VAL A 152 3.03 -2.65 9.93
C VAL A 152 1.51 -2.77 9.93
N LEU A 153 0.85 -2.70 11.09
CA LEU A 153 -0.61 -2.79 11.20
C LEU A 153 -1.32 -1.63 10.49
N PHE A 154 -0.83 -0.39 10.67
CA PHE A 154 -1.35 0.77 9.94
C PHE A 154 -1.17 0.64 8.43
N THR A 155 -0.03 0.12 7.99
CA THR A 155 0.22 -0.16 6.56
C THR A 155 -0.79 -1.17 6.04
N VAL A 156 -0.97 -2.32 6.71
CA VAL A 156 -1.97 -3.32 6.31
C VAL A 156 -3.38 -2.71 6.25
N GLY A 157 -3.77 -1.97 7.30
CA GLY A 157 -5.07 -1.31 7.37
C GLY A 157 -5.30 -0.29 6.25
N TRP A 158 -4.27 0.49 5.91
CA TRP A 158 -4.31 1.45 4.82
C TRP A 158 -4.60 0.76 3.49
N TYR A 159 -3.86 -0.29 3.14
CA TYR A 159 -4.04 -0.99 1.87
C TYR A 159 -5.31 -1.85 1.82
N LYS A 160 -5.84 -2.29 2.96
CA LYS A 160 -7.22 -2.83 3.02
C LYS A 160 -8.24 -1.76 2.70
N MET A 161 -8.10 -0.56 3.27
CA MET A 161 -9.01 0.55 3.00
C MET A 161 -8.93 1.01 1.55
N THR A 162 -7.72 1.17 0.98
CA THR A 162 -7.61 1.54 -0.44
C THR A 162 -8.15 0.44 -1.35
N ALA A 163 -7.98 -0.84 -1.02
CA ALA A 163 -8.62 -1.94 -1.75
C ALA A 163 -10.15 -1.91 -1.68
N CYS A 164 -10.73 -1.47 -0.56
CA CYS A 164 -12.18 -1.23 -0.45
C CYS A 164 -12.66 -0.06 -1.32
N VAL A 165 -11.76 0.78 -1.83
CA VAL A 165 -12.07 1.83 -2.82
C VAL A 165 -11.82 1.30 -4.23
N THR A 166 -10.60 0.83 -4.50
CA THR A 166 -10.15 0.48 -5.86
C THR A 166 -10.87 -0.76 -6.41
N GLY A 167 -11.11 -1.78 -5.58
CA GLY A 167 -11.80 -3.02 -5.99
C GLY A 167 -13.25 -2.78 -6.41
N PRO A 168 -14.12 -2.21 -5.55
CA PRO A 168 -15.50 -1.92 -5.91
C PRO A 168 -15.66 -0.94 -7.06
N LEU A 169 -14.69 -0.04 -7.27
CA LEU A 169 -14.69 0.85 -8.43
C LEU A 169 -14.24 0.19 -9.73
N ASP A 170 -13.74 -1.06 -9.70
CA ASP A 170 -13.12 -1.71 -10.85
C ASP A 170 -12.05 -0.79 -11.48
N LEU A 171 -11.21 -0.21 -10.62
CA LEU A 171 -10.30 0.85 -11.01
C LEU A 171 -9.21 0.29 -11.93
N ASP A 172 -9.16 0.81 -13.16
CA ASP A 172 -8.20 0.37 -14.17
C ASP A 172 -6.82 0.99 -13.92
N ASP A 173 -5.76 0.28 -14.31
CA ASP A 173 -4.40 0.82 -14.34
C ASP A 173 -4.28 2.06 -15.24
N GLU A 174 -3.33 2.94 -14.95
CA GLU A 174 -3.07 4.09 -15.83
C GLU A 174 -2.56 3.63 -17.21
N PRO A 175 -2.90 4.36 -18.29
CA PRO A 175 -2.34 4.07 -19.61
C PRO A 175 -0.81 3.98 -19.59
N GLY A 176 -0.27 2.88 -20.12
CA GLY A 176 1.18 2.63 -20.14
C GLY A 176 1.76 2.06 -18.85
N PHE A 177 0.94 1.80 -17.82
CA PHE A 177 1.40 1.03 -16.67
C PHE A 177 1.82 -0.38 -17.11
N THR A 178 3.00 -0.80 -16.67
CA THR A 178 3.51 -2.15 -16.89
C THR A 178 4.26 -2.57 -15.63
N ARG A 179 3.91 -3.74 -15.11
CA ARG A 179 4.62 -4.36 -13.98
C ARG A 179 6.01 -4.78 -14.47
N LEU A 180 7.06 -4.33 -13.77
CA LEU A 180 8.47 -4.48 -14.13
C LEU A 180 8.95 -5.92 -14.01
#